data_AF-A0A7X7BMJ1-F1
#
_entry.id   AF-A0A7X7BMJ1-F1
#
_cell.length_a   1.000
_cell.length_b   1.000
_cell.length_c   1.000
_cell.angle_alpha   90.00
_cell.angle_beta   90.00
_cell.angle_gamma   90.00
#
_symmetry.space_group_name_H-M   'P 1'
#
loop_
_entity.id
_entity.type
_entity.pdbx_description
1 polymer ?
#
loop_
_entity_poly.entity_id
_entity_poly.type
_entity_poly.pdbx_seq_one_letter_code
_entity_poly.pdbx_strand_id
1 'polypeptide(L)' 'IPHHAKEEFATELKEIWTAPTEEDARRRAERLTEKYETRFPKAIKILEDGLDDSLTFYALKDVDPRKIS' A
#
# COMPACT_ATOMS: atom_id res chain seq x y z
N ILE A 1 -18.02 10.07 10.18
CA ILE A 1 -17.50 9.82 8.80
C ILE A 1 -18.46 8.87 8.13
N PRO A 2 -19.04 9.23 6.97
CA PRO A 2 -20.03 8.38 6.31
C PRO A 2 -19.42 7.02 5.99
N HIS A 3 -20.15 5.94 6.27
CA HIS A 3 -19.65 4.57 6.23
C HIS A 3 -19.08 4.18 4.85
N HIS A 4 -19.67 4.71 3.77
CA HIS A 4 -19.26 4.43 2.39
C HIS A 4 -17.79 4.84 2.09
N ALA A 5 -17.35 5.99 2.60
CA ALA A 5 -16.02 6.51 2.28
C ALA A 5 -14.89 5.66 2.88
N LYS A 6 -15.18 4.95 4.00
CA LYS A 6 -14.24 3.98 4.57
C LYS A 6 -14.17 2.70 3.75
N GLU A 7 -15.28 2.31 3.14
CA GLU A 7 -15.38 1.07 2.36
C GLU A 7 -14.69 1.22 0.99
N GLU A 8 -14.88 2.37 0.34
CA GLU A 8 -14.13 2.74 -0.87
C GLU A 8 -12.63 2.82 -0.58
N PHE A 9 -12.25 3.47 0.53
CA PHE A 9 -10.85 3.53 0.95
C PHE A 9 -10.28 2.12 1.17
N ALA A 10 -10.98 1.25 1.89
CA ALA A 10 -10.53 -0.12 2.14
C ALA A 10 -10.45 -0.96 0.85
N THR A 11 -11.27 -0.66 -0.15
CA THR A 11 -11.23 -1.33 -1.47
C THR A 11 -10.00 -0.90 -2.25
N GLU A 12 -9.77 0.41 -2.41
CA GLU A 12 -8.56 0.91 -3.07
C GLU A 12 -7.28 0.54 -2.28
N LEU A 13 -7.38 0.48 -0.95
CA LEU A 13 -6.30 0.00 -0.08
C LEU A 13 -5.96 -1.45 -0.40
N LYS A 14 -6.94 -2.35 -0.47
CA LYS A 14 -6.72 -3.76 -0.84
C LYS A 14 -6.06 -3.87 -2.20
N GLU A 15 -6.44 -3.03 -3.16
CA GLU A 15 -5.85 -2.98 -4.50
C GLU A 15 -4.35 -2.66 -4.52
N ILE A 16 -3.83 -1.93 -3.52
CA ILE A 16 -2.40 -1.69 -3.33
C ILE A 16 -1.69 -3.00 -2.95
N TRP A 17 -2.26 -3.78 -2.04
CA TRP A 17 -1.68 -5.06 -1.60
C TRP A 17 -1.82 -6.19 -2.63
N THR A 18 -2.82 -6.14 -3.52
CA THR A 18 -2.94 -7.09 -4.64
C THR A 18 -2.09 -6.73 -5.86
N ALA A 19 -1.33 -5.64 -5.83
CA ALA A 19 -0.43 -5.29 -6.92
C ALA A 19 0.66 -6.37 -7.12
N PRO A 20 1.07 -6.66 -8.36
CA PRO A 20 2.07 -7.69 -8.63
C PRO A 20 3.51 -7.29 -8.26
N THR A 21 3.79 -5.99 -8.15
CA THR A 21 5.12 -5.42 -7.91
C THR A 21 5.06 -4.26 -6.92
N GLU A 22 6.20 -4.00 -6.27
CA GLU A 22 6.40 -2.84 -5.39
C GLU A 22 6.04 -1.52 -6.09
N GLU A 23 6.48 -1.36 -7.34
CA GLU A 23 6.26 -0.12 -8.09
C GLU A 23 4.77 0.12 -8.36
N ASP A 24 4.00 -0.91 -8.70
CA ASP A 24 2.55 -0.80 -8.88
C ASP A 24 1.84 -0.51 -7.55
N ALA A 25 2.27 -1.14 -6.45
CA ALA A 25 1.75 -0.86 -5.11
C ALA A 25 2.00 0.60 -4.73
N ARG A 26 3.24 1.09 -4.91
CA ARG A 26 3.63 2.48 -4.63
C ARG A 26 2.83 3.47 -5.46
N ARG A 27 2.70 3.23 -6.77
CA ARG A 27 1.93 4.11 -7.66
C ARG A 27 0.44 4.17 -7.30
N ARG A 28 -0.15 3.06 -6.87
CA ARG A 28 -1.53 3.03 -6.37
C ARG A 28 -1.66 3.73 -5.02
N ALA A 29 -0.68 3.57 -4.13
CA ALA A 29 -0.63 4.24 -2.85
C ALA A 29 -0.52 5.77 -3.01
N GLU A 30 0.34 6.28 -3.90
CA GLU A 30 0.46 7.71 -4.20
C GLU A 30 -0.86 8.31 -4.69
N ARG A 31 -1.56 7.62 -5.61
CA ARG A 31 -2.89 8.05 -6.08
C ARG A 31 -3.94 8.08 -4.98
N LEU A 32 -3.91 7.10 -4.08
CA LEU A 32 -4.77 7.08 -2.89
C LEU A 32 -4.42 8.25 -1.96
N THR A 33 -3.13 8.49 -1.75
CA THR A 33 -2.60 9.58 -0.94
C THR A 33 -3.07 10.93 -1.43
N GLU A 34 -2.85 11.29 -2.70
CA GLU A 34 -3.32 12.59 -3.23
C GLU A 34 -4.85 12.78 -3.09
N LYS A 35 -5.61 11.70 -3.24
CA LYS A 35 -7.08 11.74 -3.22
C LYS A 35 -7.66 11.80 -1.81
N TYR A 36 -6.97 11.20 -0.83
CA TYR A 36 -7.47 11.06 0.53
C TYR A 36 -6.62 11.81 1.59
N GLU A 37 -5.48 12.42 1.25
CA GLU A 37 -4.64 13.17 2.21
C GLU A 37 -5.42 14.30 2.87
N THR A 38 -6.27 14.99 2.12
CA THR A 38 -7.05 16.13 2.60
C THR A 38 -8.16 15.69 3.55
N ARG A 39 -8.60 14.43 3.44
CA ARG A 39 -9.79 13.89 4.12
C ARG A 39 -9.44 12.94 5.26
N PHE A 40 -8.31 12.24 5.13
CA PHE A 40 -7.82 11.21 6.04
C PHE A 40 -6.29 11.20 6.15
N PRO A 41 -5.66 12.27 6.65
CA PRO A 41 -4.20 12.35 6.76
C PRO A 41 -3.62 11.25 7.68
N LYS A 42 -4.38 10.80 8.68
CA LYS A 42 -3.99 9.65 9.53
C LYS A 42 -3.95 8.33 8.77
N ALA A 43 -4.88 8.10 7.84
CA ALA A 43 -4.93 6.85 7.09
C ALA A 43 -3.79 6.81 6.06
N ILE A 44 -3.48 7.95 5.44
CA ILE A 44 -2.30 8.10 4.57
C ILE A 44 -1.01 7.81 5.32
N LYS A 45 -0.85 8.37 6.52
CA LYS A 45 0.35 8.11 7.32
C LYS A 45 0.51 6.63 7.70
N ILE A 46 -0.60 5.95 8.02
CA ILE A 46 -0.59 4.50 8.27
C ILE A 46 -0.30 3.73 6.98
N LEU A 47 -0.81 4.19 5.83
CA LEU A 47 -0.51 3.60 4.54
C LEU A 47 0.98 3.72 4.21
N GLU A 48 1.60 4.90 4.33
CA GLU A 48 3.03 5.08 4.03
C GLU A 48 3.91 4.23 4.95
N ASP A 49 3.62 4.22 6.25
CA ASP A 49 4.33 3.42 7.25
C ASP A 49 4.15 1.90 7.01
N GLY A 50 2.92 1.48 6.71
CA GLY A 50 2.61 0.09 6.38
C GLY A 50 3.06 -0.34 4.98
N LEU A 51 3.20 0.60 4.04
CA LEU A 51 3.69 0.35 2.70
C LEU A 51 5.19 0.05 2.76
N ASP A 52 5.99 0.79 3.52
CA ASP A 52 7.43 0.50 3.70
C ASP A 52 7.68 -0.91 4.29
N ASP A 53 6.90 -1.29 5.31
CA ASP A 53 6.95 -2.64 5.90
C ASP A 53 6.45 -3.72 4.92
N SER A 54 5.37 -3.45 4.18
CA SER A 54 4.82 -4.38 3.18
C SER A 54 5.70 -4.51 1.93
N LEU A 55 6.40 -3.46 1.54
CA LEU A 55 7.34 -3.46 0.42
C LEU A 55 8.60 -4.22 0.78
N THR A 56 9.01 -4.19 2.06
CA THR A 56 10.07 -5.07 2.56
C THR A 56 9.74 -6.55 2.31
N PHE A 57 8.47 -6.95 2.35
CA PHE A 57 8.04 -8.31 1.95
C PHE A 57 8.22 -8.60 0.45
N TYR A 58 8.00 -7.61 -0.42
CA TYR A 58 8.27 -7.73 -1.86
C TYR A 58 9.80 -7.77 -2.14
N ALA A 59 10.58 -6.90 -1.49
CA ALA A 59 12.03 -6.87 -1.59
C ALA A 59 12.70 -8.14 -1.05
N LEU A 60 12.14 -8.73 0.02
CA LEU A 60 12.58 -10.03 0.56
C LEU A 60 12.33 -11.19 -0.41
N LYS A 61 11.37 -11.07 -1.34
CA LYS A 61 11.09 -12.10 -2.34
C LYS A 61 12.04 -12.03 -3.55
N ASP A 62 12.63 -10.85 -3.78
CA ASP A 62 13.71 -10.63 -4.75
C ASP A 62 15.10 -10.96 -4.16
N VAL A 63 15.22 -11.05 -2.84
CA VAL A 63 16.33 -11.78 -2.20
C VAL A 63 16.15 -13.26 -2.52
N ASP A 64 16.82 -13.69 -3.59
CA ASP A 64 16.94 -15.09 -4.02
C ASP A 64 16.95 -16.06 -2.83
N PRO A 65 15.90 -16.90 -2.65
CA PRO A 65 15.98 -18.05 -1.75
C PRO A 65 17.02 -19.09 -2.23
N ARG A 66 17.69 -18.85 -3.37
CA ARG A 66 18.72 -19.69 -3.99
C ARG A 66 20.15 -19.40 -3.51
N LYS A 67 20.37 -18.51 -2.53
CA LYS A 67 21.69 -18.30 -1.92
C LYS A 67 21.93 -19.05 -0.62
N ILE A 68 21.12 -20.09 -0.38
CA ILE A 68 21.29 -21.11 0.65
C ILE A 68 21.10 -22.49 -0.01
N SER A 69 22.11 -22.92 -0.77
CA SER A 69 22.37 -24.34 -1.05
C SER A 69 23.85 -24.55 -1.35
#